data_AF-A0A938BMT6-F1
#
_entry.id   AF-A0A938BMT6-F1
#
_cell.length_a   1.000
_cell.length_b   1.000
_cell.length_c   1.000
_cell.angle_alpha   90.00
_cell.angle_beta   90.00
_cell.angle_gamma   90.00
#
_symmetry.space_group_name_H-M   'P 1'
#
loop_
_entity.id
_entity.type
_entity.pdbx_description
1 polymer ?
#
loop_
_entity_poly.entity_id
_entity_poly.type
_entity_poly.pdbx_seq_one_letter_code
_entity_poly.pdbx_strand_id
1 'polypeptide(L)'
;MSGRARAMLGVLGVVCVSAGAETLYVRPDGTGDYPTIQAAVDAATDGDVIVLADGVFRGDGNRNIRVDYKNVTITSESGDPTRTVIDCEDAASGHCAWMIRWNPVQVVIEGMSMIHGDGGTSWSGGAASVSESWRVVFRNCIFAGNRAYYGGAIAGRWCEISIVSCTFYDNEATASGGGAALAMDDLGSAELSHCIVAFGRAGRAFESLGATITLECCDVYGNAGGDYAGPITGQLGVNGNISADPLFCDPARLDLSIATGSPCAPGGECGLMGALSIGCGPTPAEATTWGAIQGL
;
A
#
# COMPACT_ATOMS: atom_id res chain seq x y z
N MET A 1 -6.50 77.31 17.02
CA MET A 1 -7.47 76.73 16.08
C MET A 1 -6.86 75.45 15.54
N SER A 2 -7.19 74.30 16.14
CA SER A 2 -6.59 73.00 15.82
C SER A 2 -7.36 72.31 14.70
N GLY A 3 -6.66 71.96 13.62
CA GLY A 3 -7.17 71.07 12.58
C GLY A 3 -6.95 69.61 12.97
N ARG A 4 -8.04 68.86 13.15
CA ARG A 4 -7.98 67.40 13.38
C ARG A 4 -7.82 66.69 12.04
N ALA A 5 -6.65 66.09 11.80
CA ALA A 5 -6.45 65.14 10.71
C ALA A 5 -7.13 63.80 11.08
N ARG A 6 -8.12 63.38 10.28
CA ARG A 6 -8.72 62.05 10.36
C ARG A 6 -7.77 61.06 9.68
N ALA A 7 -7.16 60.16 10.45
CA ALA A 7 -6.49 59.00 9.91
C ALA A 7 -7.55 58.00 9.42
N MET A 8 -7.60 57.76 8.10
CA MET A 8 -8.36 56.65 7.51
C MET A 8 -7.68 55.34 7.90
N LEU A 9 -8.39 54.51 8.66
CA LEU A 9 -8.02 53.13 8.93
C LEU A 9 -8.27 52.33 7.64
N GLY A 10 -7.22 52.04 6.89
CA GLY A 10 -7.30 51.15 5.74
C GLY A 10 -7.53 49.72 6.23
N VAL A 11 -8.75 49.22 6.07
CA VAL A 11 -9.05 47.79 6.23
C VAL A 11 -8.40 47.08 5.06
N LEU A 12 -7.23 46.48 5.30
CA LEU A 12 -6.61 45.56 4.35
C LEU A 12 -7.48 44.30 4.35
N GLY A 13 -8.37 44.18 3.37
CA GLY A 13 -9.13 42.96 3.15
C GLY A 13 -8.16 41.83 2.82
N VAL A 14 -7.96 40.93 3.77
CA VAL A 14 -7.37 39.62 3.47
C VAL A 14 -8.40 38.91 2.60
N VAL A 15 -8.18 38.93 1.29
CA VAL A 15 -8.87 38.03 0.38
C VAL A 15 -8.33 36.64 0.72
N CYS A 16 -9.09 35.90 1.51
CA CYS A 16 -8.88 34.47 1.67
C CYS A 16 -9.25 33.86 0.32
N VAL A 17 -8.26 33.72 -0.56
CA VAL A 17 -8.40 32.82 -1.70
C VAL A 17 -8.49 31.44 -1.06
N SER A 18 -9.68 30.84 -1.07
CA SER A 18 -9.74 29.40 -0.87
C SER A 18 -8.97 28.81 -2.04
N ALA A 19 -7.74 28.37 -1.80
CA ALA A 19 -7.05 27.54 -2.76
C ALA A 19 -7.94 26.32 -2.96
N GLY A 20 -8.53 26.19 -4.15
CA GLY A 20 -9.18 24.96 -4.52
C GLY A 20 -8.11 23.88 -4.62
N ALA A 21 -8.48 22.63 -4.37
CA ALA A 21 -7.61 21.49 -4.63
C ALA A 21 -7.05 21.56 -6.06
N GLU A 22 -5.73 21.66 -6.17
CA GLU A 22 -4.99 21.64 -7.43
C GLU A 22 -4.61 20.21 -7.81
N THR A 23 -4.36 19.97 -9.10
CA THR A 23 -3.82 18.71 -9.57
C THR A 23 -2.38 18.93 -10.04
N LEU A 24 -1.43 18.24 -9.41
CA LEU A 24 0.00 18.34 -9.69
C LEU A 24 0.47 17.09 -10.44
N TYR A 25 1.01 17.23 -11.65
CA TYR A 25 1.44 16.09 -12.45
C TYR A 25 2.93 15.80 -12.29
N VAL A 26 3.28 14.54 -12.05
CA VAL A 26 4.67 14.09 -11.95
C VAL A 26 4.94 12.98 -12.95
N ARG A 27 6.06 13.09 -13.66
CA ARG A 27 6.51 12.08 -14.63
C ARG A 27 7.84 11.47 -14.18
N PRO A 28 8.08 10.18 -14.46
CA PRO A 28 9.30 9.50 -14.03
C PRO A 28 10.58 10.06 -14.69
N ASP A 29 10.45 10.71 -15.85
CA ASP A 29 11.56 11.39 -16.55
C ASP A 29 11.81 12.83 -16.06
N GLY A 30 11.05 13.29 -15.06
CA GLY A 30 11.14 14.63 -14.48
C GLY A 30 10.53 15.74 -15.34
N THR A 31 9.77 15.42 -16.39
CA THR A 31 9.13 16.41 -17.29
C THR A 31 7.72 16.82 -16.87
N GLY A 32 7.24 16.38 -15.70
CA GLY A 32 5.98 16.84 -15.11
C GLY A 32 6.07 18.27 -14.58
N ASP A 33 5.01 18.73 -13.91
CA ASP A 33 4.98 20.03 -13.23
C ASP A 33 6.08 20.12 -12.16
N TYR A 34 6.41 18.97 -11.56
CA TYR A 34 7.49 18.82 -10.60
C TYR A 34 8.45 17.72 -11.06
N PRO A 35 9.77 17.87 -10.77
CA PRO A 35 10.79 16.93 -11.22
C PRO A 35 10.75 15.58 -10.49
N THR A 36 10.15 15.51 -9.30
CA THR A 36 10.05 14.29 -8.48
C THR A 36 8.75 14.29 -7.68
N ILE A 37 8.39 13.10 -7.16
CA ILE A 37 7.20 12.94 -6.32
C ILE A 37 7.32 13.79 -5.05
N GLN A 38 8.49 13.77 -4.39
CA GLN A 38 8.73 14.59 -3.20
C GLN A 38 8.58 16.08 -3.49
N ALA A 39 9.06 16.57 -4.63
CA ALA A 39 8.91 17.98 -4.98
C ALA A 39 7.44 18.39 -5.15
N ALA A 40 6.60 17.51 -5.71
CA ALA A 40 5.15 17.72 -5.77
C ALA A 40 4.52 17.68 -4.36
N VAL A 41 4.90 16.71 -3.52
CA VAL A 41 4.43 16.64 -2.13
C VAL A 41 4.81 17.90 -1.36
N ASP A 42 6.03 18.40 -1.50
CA ASP A 42 6.50 19.61 -0.82
C ASP A 42 5.69 20.85 -1.24
N ALA A 43 5.34 20.95 -2.53
CA ALA A 43 4.58 22.06 -3.08
C ALA A 43 3.07 21.99 -2.81
N ALA A 44 2.52 20.78 -2.65
CA ALA A 44 1.10 20.56 -2.44
C ALA A 44 0.58 21.26 -1.17
N THR A 45 -0.67 21.69 -1.23
CA THR A 45 -1.47 22.18 -0.12
C THR A 45 -2.58 21.18 0.23
N ASP A 46 -3.24 21.38 1.37
CA ASP A 46 -4.27 20.45 1.84
C ASP A 46 -5.43 20.34 0.83
N GLY A 47 -5.70 19.11 0.40
CA GLY A 47 -6.75 18.75 -0.55
C GLY A 47 -6.23 18.49 -1.97
N ASP A 48 -4.98 18.80 -2.27
CA ASP A 48 -4.42 18.62 -3.61
C ASP A 48 -4.33 17.15 -4.02
N VAL A 49 -4.32 16.95 -5.34
CA VAL A 49 -4.17 15.64 -5.97
C VAL A 49 -2.85 15.61 -6.74
N ILE A 50 -1.96 14.69 -6.38
CA ILE A 50 -0.72 14.43 -7.11
C ILE A 50 -0.96 13.25 -8.05
N VAL A 51 -0.88 13.50 -9.35
CA VAL A 51 -1.09 12.48 -10.39
C VAL A 51 0.25 12.01 -10.94
N LEU A 52 0.50 10.72 -10.85
CA LEU A 52 1.71 10.07 -11.33
C LEU A 52 1.47 9.45 -12.71
N ALA A 53 2.24 9.85 -13.71
CA ALA A 53 2.20 9.24 -15.02
C ALA A 53 2.76 7.81 -15.01
N ASP A 54 2.39 7.01 -16.00
CA ASP A 54 2.94 5.66 -16.17
C ASP A 54 4.48 5.68 -16.31
N GLY A 55 5.11 4.71 -15.66
CA GLY A 55 6.52 4.38 -15.73
C GLY A 55 7.08 4.02 -14.36
N VAL A 56 8.41 3.95 -14.29
CA VAL A 56 9.14 3.53 -13.09
C VAL A 56 9.82 4.73 -12.46
N PHE A 57 9.36 5.09 -11.26
CA PHE A 57 9.92 6.13 -10.42
C PHE A 57 11.06 5.55 -9.58
N ARG A 58 12.26 6.07 -9.81
CA ARG A 58 13.52 5.69 -9.14
C ARG A 58 14.31 6.94 -8.77
N GLY A 59 15.35 6.76 -7.96
CA GLY A 59 16.23 7.84 -7.55
C GLY A 59 15.67 8.69 -6.40
N ASP A 60 16.50 9.63 -5.95
CA ASP A 60 16.16 10.52 -4.84
C ASP A 60 14.94 11.39 -5.17
N GLY A 61 14.05 11.55 -4.20
CA GLY A 61 12.78 12.26 -4.37
C GLY A 61 11.64 11.42 -4.96
N ASN A 62 11.94 10.22 -5.46
CA ASN A 62 10.95 9.27 -5.99
C ASN A 62 10.81 8.00 -5.13
N ARG A 63 11.66 7.87 -4.11
CA ARG A 63 11.55 6.94 -2.98
C ARG A 63 11.76 7.72 -1.70
N ASN A 64 11.48 7.09 -0.56
CA ASN A 64 11.55 7.69 0.77
C ASN A 64 10.69 8.96 0.86
N ILE A 65 9.56 8.95 0.17
CA ILE A 65 8.71 10.12 0.00
C ILE A 65 8.04 10.41 1.34
N ARG A 66 8.31 11.59 1.88
CA ARG A 66 7.79 12.07 3.16
C ARG A 66 6.51 12.85 2.93
N VAL A 67 5.43 12.32 3.45
CA VAL A 67 4.14 13.01 3.55
C VAL A 67 3.96 13.33 5.02
N ASP A 68 4.35 14.54 5.41
CA ASP A 68 4.27 15.02 6.80
C ASP A 68 3.26 16.19 6.87
N TYR A 69 2.32 16.14 7.82
CA TYR A 69 1.33 17.19 8.08
C TYR A 69 0.54 17.68 6.85
N LYS A 70 0.11 16.76 5.98
CA LYS A 70 -0.53 17.10 4.71
C LYS A 70 -1.72 16.21 4.39
N ASN A 71 -2.81 16.81 3.93
CA ASN A 71 -3.95 16.11 3.34
C ASN A 71 -3.79 16.05 1.82
N VAL A 72 -3.43 14.89 1.26
CA VAL A 72 -3.24 14.74 -0.19
C VAL A 72 -3.73 13.39 -0.70
N THR A 73 -4.18 13.39 -1.94
CA THR A 73 -4.37 12.17 -2.73
C THR A 73 -3.21 12.03 -3.71
N ILE A 74 -2.53 10.89 -3.72
CA ILE A 74 -1.49 10.55 -4.68
C ILE A 74 -1.96 9.33 -5.45
N THR A 75 -2.19 9.51 -6.75
CA THR A 75 -2.84 8.51 -7.59
C THR A 75 -2.11 8.34 -8.92
N SER A 76 -2.18 7.15 -9.53
CA SER A 76 -1.73 6.97 -10.90
C SER A 76 -2.69 7.62 -11.90
N GLU A 77 -2.15 8.06 -13.03
CA GLU A 77 -2.93 8.61 -14.14
C GLU A 77 -3.79 7.53 -14.82
N SER A 78 -3.27 6.30 -14.94
CA SER A 78 -3.94 5.21 -15.64
C SER A 78 -4.92 4.41 -14.77
N GLY A 79 -4.78 4.46 -13.44
CA GLY A 79 -5.49 3.58 -12.51
C GLY A 79 -5.02 2.12 -12.54
N ASP A 80 -4.01 1.79 -13.36
CA ASP A 80 -3.44 0.45 -13.48
C ASP A 80 -2.18 0.36 -12.60
N PRO A 81 -2.21 -0.41 -11.49
CA PRO A 81 -1.08 -0.46 -10.57
C PRO A 81 0.16 -1.10 -11.17
N THR A 82 0.07 -1.81 -12.30
CA THR A 82 1.25 -2.36 -12.98
C THR A 82 2.04 -1.33 -13.78
N ARG A 83 1.41 -0.18 -14.09
CA ARG A 83 1.99 0.82 -15.01
C ARG A 83 2.63 1.99 -14.29
N THR A 84 2.26 2.26 -13.05
CA THR A 84 2.92 3.25 -12.18
C THR A 84 3.66 2.51 -11.08
N VAL A 85 4.99 2.51 -11.13
CA VAL A 85 5.84 1.73 -10.22
C VAL A 85 6.77 2.66 -9.46
N ILE A 86 6.72 2.58 -8.13
CA ILE A 86 7.76 3.13 -7.25
C ILE A 86 8.70 1.99 -6.91
N ASP A 87 9.90 2.04 -7.49
CA ASP A 87 10.94 1.04 -7.31
C ASP A 87 12.00 1.58 -6.34
N CYS A 88 12.11 0.93 -5.18
CA CYS A 88 13.02 1.34 -4.11
C CYS A 88 14.45 0.82 -4.29
N GLU A 89 14.70 0.08 -5.39
CA GLU A 89 16.02 -0.32 -5.90
C GLU A 89 16.81 -1.31 -5.02
N ASP A 90 16.13 -2.11 -4.18
CA ASP A 90 16.73 -3.16 -3.32
C ASP A 90 17.95 -2.66 -2.52
N ALA A 91 17.99 -1.36 -2.21
CA ALA A 91 19.15 -0.76 -1.60
C ALA A 91 19.28 -1.29 -0.17
N ALA A 92 20.33 -2.05 0.09
CA ALA A 92 20.62 -2.57 1.42
C ALA A 92 20.60 -1.43 2.44
N SER A 93 19.60 -1.47 3.34
CA SER A 93 19.28 -0.52 4.42
C SER A 93 18.62 0.82 4.05
N GLY A 94 17.28 0.85 4.19
CA GLY A 94 16.53 2.05 4.57
C GLY A 94 15.80 2.76 3.44
N HIS A 95 15.49 2.08 2.35
CA HIS A 95 14.68 2.64 1.27
C HIS A 95 13.28 2.03 1.28
N CYS A 96 12.29 2.89 1.42
CA CYS A 96 10.87 2.54 1.28
C CYS A 96 10.22 3.51 0.29
N ALA A 97 9.01 3.24 -0.19
CA ALA A 97 8.28 4.17 -1.03
C ALA A 97 7.78 5.36 -0.20
N TRP A 98 7.13 5.07 0.94
CA TRP A 98 6.37 6.07 1.70
C TRP A 98 6.79 6.17 3.17
N MET A 99 7.00 7.41 3.63
CA MET A 99 7.10 7.78 5.04
C MET A 99 5.97 8.75 5.36
N ILE A 100 4.87 8.24 5.92
CA ILE A 100 3.67 9.03 6.21
C ILE A 100 3.63 9.29 7.71
N ARG A 101 3.81 10.56 8.12
CA ARG A 101 3.98 10.86 9.55
C ARG A 101 3.22 12.10 10.00
N TRP A 102 2.71 12.03 11.23
CA TRP A 102 2.06 13.17 11.88
C TRP A 102 0.88 13.75 11.06
N ASN A 103 0.11 12.89 10.39
CA ASN A 103 -1.03 13.29 9.57
C ASN A 103 -2.36 12.99 10.28
N PRO A 104 -2.97 13.94 11.00
CA PRO A 104 -4.28 13.78 11.65
C PRO A 104 -5.47 13.73 10.68
N VAL A 105 -5.19 13.76 9.39
CA VAL A 105 -6.12 13.91 8.28
C VAL A 105 -5.83 12.86 7.22
N GLN A 106 -6.56 12.92 6.12
CA GLN A 106 -6.55 11.88 5.11
C GLN A 106 -5.29 11.92 4.23
N VAL A 107 -4.68 10.75 4.01
CA VAL A 107 -3.71 10.54 2.92
C VAL A 107 -4.22 9.36 2.10
N VAL A 108 -4.35 9.52 0.80
CA VAL A 108 -4.74 8.43 -0.11
C VAL A 108 -3.60 8.14 -1.06
N ILE A 109 -3.18 6.88 -1.13
CA ILE A 109 -2.25 6.35 -2.10
C ILE A 109 -3.01 5.33 -2.96
N GLU A 110 -3.11 5.55 -4.26
CA GLU A 110 -3.98 4.74 -5.12
C GLU A 110 -3.36 4.35 -6.48
N GLY A 111 -3.56 3.08 -6.87
CA GLY A 111 -3.34 2.64 -8.25
C GLY A 111 -1.89 2.48 -8.66
N MET A 112 -0.99 2.04 -7.77
CA MET A 112 0.44 1.91 -8.07
C MET A 112 1.10 0.70 -7.40
N SER A 113 2.26 0.31 -7.92
CA SER A 113 3.12 -0.73 -7.32
C SER A 113 4.24 -0.10 -6.49
N MET A 114 4.48 -0.66 -5.31
CA MET A 114 5.64 -0.36 -4.45
C MET A 114 6.47 -1.62 -4.30
N ILE A 115 7.68 -1.60 -4.85
CA ILE A 115 8.54 -2.78 -4.96
C ILE A 115 9.96 -2.52 -4.45
N HIS A 116 10.64 -3.62 -4.12
CA HIS A 116 12.08 -3.64 -3.82
C HIS A 116 12.49 -2.72 -2.67
N GLY A 117 11.58 -2.51 -1.70
CA GLY A 117 11.84 -1.72 -0.51
C GLY A 117 12.54 -2.53 0.59
N ASP A 118 13.51 -1.92 1.28
CA ASP A 118 14.16 -2.43 2.49
C ASP A 118 14.04 -1.40 3.62
N GLY A 119 13.10 -1.61 4.53
CA GLY A 119 12.88 -0.73 5.69
C GLY A 119 14.02 -0.78 6.72
N GLY A 120 14.93 -1.75 6.60
CA GLY A 120 16.02 -1.95 7.55
C GLY A 120 15.52 -2.54 8.89
N THR A 121 16.24 -2.23 9.97
CA THR A 121 16.07 -2.90 11.29
C THR A 121 15.22 -2.15 12.29
N SER A 122 14.71 -0.97 11.94
CA SER A 122 13.85 -0.16 12.81
C SER A 122 12.37 -0.52 12.64
N TRP A 123 11.50 0.05 13.48
CA TRP A 123 10.05 -0.05 13.29
C TRP A 123 9.64 0.69 12.01
N SER A 124 9.60 -0.06 10.91
CA SER A 124 9.44 0.46 9.54
C SER A 124 8.92 -0.63 8.62
N GLY A 125 8.21 -0.20 7.58
CA GLY A 125 7.75 -1.06 6.50
C GLY A 125 8.71 -1.01 5.32
N GLY A 126 8.87 -2.13 4.61
CA GLY A 126 9.70 -2.18 3.41
C GLY A 126 9.19 -1.24 2.31
N ALA A 127 7.88 -1.21 2.09
CA ALA A 127 7.24 -0.28 1.16
C ALA A 127 6.76 1.01 1.85
N ALA A 128 6.12 0.91 3.01
CA ALA A 128 5.51 2.07 3.66
C ALA A 128 5.66 2.05 5.19
N SER A 129 6.12 3.16 5.75
CA SER A 129 6.15 3.40 7.18
C SER A 129 5.14 4.49 7.52
N VAL A 130 4.14 4.15 8.35
CA VAL A 130 3.07 5.04 8.78
C VAL A 130 3.18 5.26 10.28
N SER A 131 3.28 6.51 10.73
CA SER A 131 3.35 6.81 12.16
C SER A 131 2.54 8.04 12.55
N GLU A 132 1.85 8.01 13.68
CA GLU A 132 1.12 9.18 14.21
C GLU A 132 0.18 9.77 13.14
N SER A 133 -0.55 8.91 12.41
CA SER A 133 -1.33 9.30 11.24
C SER A 133 -2.69 8.60 11.23
N TRP A 134 -3.76 9.31 10.90
CA TRP A 134 -5.13 8.81 11.01
C TRP A 134 -5.79 8.88 9.63
N ARG A 135 -6.45 7.80 9.17
CA ARG A 135 -7.08 7.71 7.83
C ARG A 135 -6.08 7.71 6.66
N VAL A 136 -5.04 6.87 6.78
CA VAL A 136 -4.17 6.56 5.64
C VAL A 136 -4.82 5.45 4.82
N VAL A 137 -5.06 5.69 3.53
CA VAL A 137 -5.71 4.74 2.63
C VAL A 137 -4.74 4.27 1.57
N PHE A 138 -4.56 2.97 1.46
CA PHE A 138 -3.94 2.34 0.29
C PHE A 138 -5.03 1.65 -0.51
N ARG A 139 -5.22 2.03 -1.77
CA ARG A 139 -6.26 1.46 -2.63
C ARG A 139 -5.69 0.97 -3.95
N ASN A 140 -6.07 -0.23 -4.37
CA ASN A 140 -5.69 -0.74 -5.69
C ASN A 140 -4.16 -0.70 -5.88
N CYS A 141 -3.41 -1.07 -4.85
CA CYS A 141 -1.95 -1.03 -4.85
C CYS A 141 -1.36 -2.44 -4.81
N ILE A 142 -0.14 -2.57 -5.33
CA ILE A 142 0.65 -3.79 -5.27
C ILE A 142 1.86 -3.55 -4.38
N PHE A 143 2.05 -4.40 -3.38
CA PHE A 143 3.23 -4.41 -2.52
C PHE A 143 3.98 -5.71 -2.78
N ALA A 144 5.08 -5.65 -3.54
CA ALA A 144 5.78 -6.86 -3.95
C ALA A 144 7.29 -6.82 -3.66
N GLY A 145 7.82 -7.94 -3.13
CA GLY A 145 9.26 -8.09 -2.90
C GLY A 145 9.84 -7.12 -1.87
N ASN A 146 9.02 -6.60 -0.95
CA ASN A 146 9.48 -5.67 0.08
C ASN A 146 9.94 -6.42 1.33
N ARG A 147 10.91 -5.84 2.03
CA ARG A 147 11.51 -6.43 3.22
C ARG A 147 11.66 -5.39 4.31
N ALA A 148 11.42 -5.78 5.56
CA ALA A 148 11.87 -5.01 6.71
C ALA A 148 11.96 -5.92 7.94
N TYR A 149 12.39 -5.36 9.06
CA TYR A 149 12.47 -6.13 10.28
C TYR A 149 11.10 -6.48 10.86
N TYR A 150 10.16 -5.54 10.95
CA TYR A 150 8.82 -5.79 11.52
C TYR A 150 7.72 -5.99 10.47
N GLY A 151 7.50 -5.00 9.60
CA GLY A 151 6.47 -5.05 8.55
C GLY A 151 7.09 -5.23 7.18
N GLY A 152 6.99 -6.40 6.57
CA GLY A 152 7.66 -6.68 5.29
C GLY A 152 7.28 -5.66 4.21
N ALA A 153 5.99 -5.36 4.06
CA ALA A 153 5.52 -4.24 3.23
C ALA A 153 5.20 -2.98 4.04
N ILE A 154 4.28 -3.06 5.01
CA ILE A 154 3.81 -1.89 5.75
C ILE A 154 4.10 -2.05 7.24
N ALA A 155 4.58 -1.00 7.89
CA ALA A 155 4.57 -0.90 9.34
C ALA A 155 3.83 0.35 9.79
N GLY A 156 2.88 0.17 10.71
CA GLY A 156 2.09 1.23 11.33
C GLY A 156 2.43 1.41 12.81
N ARG A 157 2.40 2.65 13.29
CA ARG A 157 2.54 2.98 14.72
C ARG A 157 1.67 4.17 15.10
N TRP A 158 0.79 4.01 16.09
CA TRP A 158 -0.12 5.08 16.51
C TRP A 158 -0.92 5.65 15.32
N CYS A 159 -1.54 4.76 14.54
CA CYS A 159 -2.13 5.11 13.27
C CYS A 159 -3.36 4.27 12.90
N GLU A 160 -4.17 4.79 11.98
CA GLU A 160 -5.31 4.09 11.37
C GLU A 160 -5.07 3.93 9.87
N ILE A 161 -5.00 2.68 9.40
CA ILE A 161 -4.72 2.33 8.00
C ILE A 161 -5.91 1.57 7.40
N SER A 162 -6.41 2.02 6.25
CA SER A 162 -7.37 1.28 5.44
C SER A 162 -6.71 0.78 4.17
N ILE A 163 -6.87 -0.50 3.85
CA ILE A 163 -6.25 -1.16 2.70
C ILE A 163 -7.37 -1.83 1.90
N VAL A 164 -7.53 -1.41 0.65
CA VAL A 164 -8.69 -1.80 -0.16
C VAL A 164 -8.23 -2.28 -1.53
N SER A 165 -8.62 -3.49 -1.92
CA SER A 165 -8.30 -4.04 -3.25
C SER A 165 -6.79 -4.06 -3.53
N CYS A 166 -5.98 -4.37 -2.53
CA CYS A 166 -4.53 -4.41 -2.67
C CYS A 166 -4.02 -5.85 -2.75
N THR A 167 -2.85 -6.03 -3.37
CA THR A 167 -2.14 -7.32 -3.41
C THR A 167 -0.79 -7.19 -2.71
N PHE A 168 -0.53 -8.06 -1.73
CA PHE A 168 0.76 -8.23 -1.07
C PHE A 168 1.37 -9.55 -1.54
N TYR A 169 2.57 -9.50 -2.10
CA TYR A 169 3.23 -10.68 -2.68
C TYR A 169 4.72 -10.71 -2.34
N ASP A 170 5.23 -11.87 -1.92
CA ASP A 170 6.67 -12.10 -1.70
C ASP A 170 7.34 -11.08 -0.76
N ASN A 171 6.59 -10.54 0.20
CA ASN A 171 7.12 -9.63 1.20
C ASN A 171 7.73 -10.41 2.38
N GLU A 172 8.70 -9.82 3.08
CA GLU A 172 9.48 -10.50 4.09
C GLU A 172 9.63 -9.66 5.35
N ALA A 173 9.13 -10.18 6.47
CA ALA A 173 9.46 -9.65 7.78
C ALA A 173 10.54 -10.52 8.44
N THR A 174 11.70 -9.93 8.73
CA THR A 174 12.87 -10.72 9.19
C THR A 174 12.90 -10.96 10.69
N ALA A 175 12.12 -10.20 11.47
CA ALA A 175 11.96 -10.45 12.89
C ALA A 175 11.19 -11.75 13.11
N SER A 176 11.56 -12.47 14.18
CA SER A 176 10.75 -13.59 14.66
C SER A 176 9.39 -13.07 15.11
N GLY A 177 8.33 -13.45 14.41
CA GLY A 177 6.99 -12.88 14.62
C GLY A 177 6.86 -11.46 14.04
N GLY A 178 7.49 -11.15 12.91
CA GLY A 178 7.11 -10.01 12.09
C GLY A 178 5.93 -10.35 11.17
N GLY A 179 5.34 -9.30 10.58
CA GLY A 179 4.21 -9.38 9.66
C GLY A 179 4.67 -9.15 8.23
N ALA A 180 4.63 -10.17 7.38
CA ALA A 180 5.09 -10.09 6.00
C ALA A 180 4.36 -8.99 5.20
N ALA A 181 3.04 -8.88 5.35
CA ALA A 181 2.27 -7.80 4.74
C ALA A 181 2.24 -6.55 5.62
N LEU A 182 1.89 -6.72 6.89
CA LEU A 182 1.63 -5.59 7.78
C LEU A 182 2.03 -5.89 9.21
N ALA A 183 2.72 -4.95 9.84
CA ALA A 183 2.96 -4.92 11.28
C ALA A 183 2.37 -3.66 11.91
N MET A 184 1.60 -3.78 12.99
CA MET A 184 1.00 -2.65 13.70
C MET A 184 1.47 -2.60 15.16
N ASP A 185 1.87 -1.41 15.62
CA ASP A 185 2.16 -1.15 17.04
C ASP A 185 0.89 -0.69 17.76
N ASP A 186 0.93 -0.70 19.10
CA ASP A 186 -0.15 -0.31 19.99
C ASP A 186 -0.83 1.04 19.61
N LEU A 187 -2.08 1.23 20.06
CA LEU A 187 -2.93 2.42 19.81
C LEU A 187 -3.16 2.73 18.30
N GLY A 188 -3.20 1.70 17.47
CA GLY A 188 -3.57 1.80 16.05
C GLY A 188 -4.61 0.76 15.63
N SER A 189 -5.10 0.88 14.40
CA SER A 189 -5.96 -0.10 13.75
C SER A 189 -5.65 -0.22 12.26
N ALA A 190 -5.88 -1.40 11.72
CA ALA A 190 -5.84 -1.64 10.29
C ALA A 190 -7.07 -2.41 9.83
N GLU A 191 -7.71 -1.90 8.78
CA GLU A 191 -8.86 -2.53 8.14
C GLU A 191 -8.48 -2.89 6.70
N LEU A 192 -8.60 -4.17 6.37
CA LEU A 192 -8.33 -4.67 5.03
C LEU A 192 -9.61 -5.21 4.42
N SER A 193 -9.89 -4.79 3.20
CA SER A 193 -11.01 -5.32 2.42
C SER A 193 -10.59 -5.68 1.00
N HIS A 194 -11.12 -6.79 0.48
CA HIS A 194 -10.89 -7.20 -0.91
C HIS A 194 -9.40 -7.39 -1.24
N CYS A 195 -8.56 -7.80 -0.28
CA CYS A 195 -7.12 -7.90 -0.48
C CYS A 195 -6.65 -9.34 -0.73
N ILE A 196 -5.54 -9.49 -1.44
CA ILE A 196 -4.78 -10.74 -1.48
C ILE A 196 -3.47 -10.55 -0.70
N VAL A 197 -3.17 -11.45 0.23
CA VAL A 197 -1.91 -11.48 0.99
C VAL A 197 -1.28 -12.85 0.83
N ALA A 198 -0.27 -12.93 -0.04
CA ALA A 198 0.23 -14.23 -0.47
C ALA A 198 1.76 -14.33 -0.47
N PHE A 199 2.22 -15.55 -0.21
CA PHE A 199 3.61 -15.97 -0.39
C PHE A 199 4.64 -15.11 0.37
N GLY A 200 4.29 -14.60 1.55
CA GLY A 200 5.27 -13.94 2.41
C GLY A 200 6.42 -14.88 2.80
N ARG A 201 7.68 -14.47 2.55
CA ARG A 201 8.87 -15.35 2.66
C ARG A 201 9.23 -15.72 4.10
N ALA A 202 8.96 -14.81 5.02
CA ALA A 202 9.23 -14.97 6.45
C ALA A 202 8.28 -14.09 7.28
N GLY A 203 8.03 -14.52 8.51
CA GLY A 203 7.00 -13.94 9.36
C GLY A 203 5.61 -14.46 9.01
N ARG A 204 4.65 -14.21 9.91
CA ARG A 204 3.23 -14.46 9.64
C ARG A 204 2.71 -13.38 8.70
N ALA A 205 1.53 -13.55 8.10
CA ALA A 205 0.96 -12.52 7.23
C ALA A 205 0.83 -11.15 7.93
N PHE A 206 0.39 -11.16 9.18
CA PHE A 206 0.11 -9.95 9.96
C PHE A 206 0.70 -10.00 11.37
N GLU A 207 1.31 -8.91 11.81
CA GLU A 207 1.80 -8.71 13.17
C GLU A 207 1.06 -7.58 13.87
N SER A 208 0.79 -7.76 15.16
CA SER A 208 0.27 -6.68 16.00
C SER A 208 0.83 -6.79 17.40
N LEU A 209 1.33 -5.67 17.92
CA LEU A 209 1.74 -5.48 19.30
C LEU A 209 0.68 -4.71 20.11
N GLY A 210 -0.59 -4.98 19.84
CA GLY A 210 -1.76 -4.49 20.61
C GLY A 210 -2.69 -3.54 19.84
N ALA A 211 -2.44 -3.32 18.55
CA ALA A 211 -3.42 -2.80 17.60
C ALA A 211 -4.44 -3.86 17.14
N THR A 212 -5.56 -3.41 16.57
CA THR A 212 -6.55 -4.29 15.94
C THR A 212 -6.32 -4.40 14.44
N ILE A 213 -6.41 -5.61 13.89
CA ILE A 213 -6.37 -5.86 12.45
C ILE A 213 -7.66 -6.61 12.10
N THR A 214 -8.43 -6.08 11.17
CA THR A 214 -9.72 -6.66 10.75
C THR A 214 -9.70 -6.89 9.24
N LEU A 215 -10.11 -8.10 8.84
CA LEU A 215 -10.19 -8.52 7.46
C LEU A 215 -11.65 -8.73 7.05
N GLU A 216 -11.98 -8.29 5.84
CA GLU A 216 -13.22 -8.61 5.14
C GLU A 216 -12.91 -8.97 3.69
N CYS A 217 -13.47 -10.05 3.18
CA CYS A 217 -13.25 -10.46 1.80
C CYS A 217 -11.76 -10.48 1.41
N CYS A 218 -10.91 -11.04 2.27
CA CYS A 218 -9.48 -11.15 2.00
C CYS A 218 -9.08 -12.61 1.78
N ASP A 219 -8.14 -12.83 0.86
CA ASP A 219 -7.46 -14.11 0.70
C ASP A 219 -6.05 -14.03 1.31
N VAL A 220 -5.77 -14.88 2.29
CA VAL A 220 -4.45 -14.95 2.94
C VAL A 220 -3.91 -16.35 2.75
N TYR A 221 -2.85 -16.50 1.96
CA TYR A 221 -2.41 -17.81 1.48
C TYR A 221 -0.89 -17.95 1.32
N GLY A 222 -0.33 -19.06 1.79
CA GLY A 222 1.05 -19.45 1.51
C GLY A 222 2.11 -18.58 2.21
N ASN A 223 1.76 -17.89 3.30
CA ASN A 223 2.70 -17.09 4.09
C ASN A 223 3.49 -18.00 5.04
N ALA A 224 4.81 -17.94 4.99
CA ALA A 224 5.70 -18.92 5.65
C ALA A 224 5.52 -19.04 7.17
N GLY A 225 5.23 -17.93 7.87
CA GLY A 225 4.97 -17.91 9.31
C GLY A 225 3.49 -18.13 9.68
N GLY A 226 2.63 -18.40 8.71
CA GLY A 226 1.21 -18.70 8.88
C GLY A 226 0.29 -17.64 8.26
N ASP A 227 -0.77 -18.13 7.65
CA ASP A 227 -1.79 -17.31 6.98
C ASP A 227 -2.71 -16.62 8.00
N TYR A 228 -3.52 -17.38 8.74
CA TYR A 228 -4.42 -16.87 9.78
C TYR A 228 -3.87 -17.09 11.19
N ALA A 229 -2.64 -16.62 11.40
CA ALA A 229 -1.95 -16.70 12.69
C ALA A 229 -1.93 -15.35 13.40
N GLY A 230 -1.75 -15.37 14.72
CA GLY A 230 -1.53 -14.16 15.49
C GLY A 230 -2.77 -13.28 15.65
N PRO A 231 -2.71 -11.98 15.34
CA PRO A 231 -3.80 -11.03 15.61
C PRO A 231 -5.08 -11.34 14.83
N ILE A 232 -4.99 -12.17 13.79
CA ILE A 232 -6.12 -12.57 12.95
C ILE A 232 -6.54 -14.03 13.17
N THR A 233 -6.04 -14.68 14.24
CA THR A 233 -6.46 -16.04 14.63
C THR A 233 -7.96 -16.05 14.91
N GLY A 234 -8.74 -16.68 14.03
CA GLY A 234 -10.21 -16.74 14.12
C GLY A 234 -10.96 -15.92 13.07
N GLN A 235 -10.27 -15.23 12.15
CA GLN A 235 -10.92 -14.52 11.05
C GLN A 235 -11.09 -15.36 9.77
N LEU A 236 -10.49 -16.57 9.69
CA LEU A 236 -10.66 -17.49 8.56
C LEU A 236 -12.12 -17.97 8.46
N GLY A 237 -12.71 -17.86 7.27
CA GLY A 237 -14.10 -18.26 7.02
C GLY A 237 -15.14 -17.30 7.60
N VAL A 238 -14.70 -16.15 8.11
CA VAL A 238 -15.56 -15.07 8.64
C VAL A 238 -15.54 -13.91 7.64
N ASN A 239 -16.67 -13.24 7.43
CA ASN A 239 -16.78 -12.07 6.54
C ASN A 239 -16.18 -12.30 5.12
N GLY A 240 -16.36 -13.50 4.56
CA GLY A 240 -15.85 -13.83 3.23
C GLY A 240 -14.33 -14.05 3.13
N ASN A 241 -13.61 -14.07 4.26
CA ASN A 241 -12.17 -14.33 4.29
C ASN A 241 -11.83 -15.79 3.99
N ILE A 242 -10.85 -16.01 3.11
CA ILE A 242 -10.45 -17.34 2.65
C ILE A 242 -8.93 -17.55 2.74
N SER A 243 -8.51 -18.81 2.59
CA SER A 243 -7.11 -19.19 2.44
C SER A 243 -7.02 -20.21 1.30
N ALA A 244 -6.78 -19.74 0.09
CA ALA A 244 -6.69 -20.57 -1.10
C ALA A 244 -5.64 -20.00 -2.06
N ASP A 245 -5.09 -20.82 -2.96
CA ASP A 245 -4.12 -20.33 -3.93
C ASP A 245 -4.78 -19.25 -4.82
N PRO A 246 -4.25 -18.01 -4.86
CA PRO A 246 -4.80 -16.95 -5.71
C PRO A 246 -4.68 -17.24 -7.21
N LEU A 247 -3.88 -18.25 -7.61
CA LEU A 247 -3.62 -18.62 -8.99
C LEU A 247 -3.08 -17.45 -9.82
N PHE A 248 -2.01 -16.82 -9.36
CA PHE A 248 -1.32 -15.78 -10.12
C PHE A 248 -0.79 -16.31 -11.47
N CYS A 249 -0.85 -15.47 -12.50
CA CYS A 249 -0.57 -15.86 -13.88
C CYS A 249 0.92 -16.14 -14.17
N ASP A 250 1.81 -15.24 -13.77
CA ASP A 250 3.26 -15.45 -13.85
C ASP A 250 3.98 -14.69 -12.72
N PRO A 251 3.87 -15.19 -11.47
CA PRO A 251 4.39 -14.48 -10.30
C PRO A 251 5.93 -14.33 -10.35
N ALA A 252 6.64 -15.20 -11.07
CA ALA A 252 8.09 -15.10 -11.26
C ALA A 252 8.51 -13.86 -12.08
N ARG A 253 7.58 -13.24 -12.82
CA ARG A 253 7.77 -11.98 -13.54
C ARG A 253 6.96 -10.83 -12.96
N LEU A 254 6.43 -10.98 -11.74
CA LEU A 254 5.50 -10.05 -11.09
C LEU A 254 4.21 -9.79 -11.90
N ASP A 255 3.81 -10.72 -12.77
CA ASP A 255 2.44 -10.73 -13.29
C ASP A 255 1.52 -11.35 -12.23
N LEU A 256 1.02 -10.47 -11.37
CA LEU A 256 0.12 -10.80 -10.26
C LEU A 256 -1.36 -10.66 -10.66
N SER A 257 -1.65 -10.62 -11.96
CA SER A 257 -3.01 -10.90 -12.42
C SER A 257 -3.40 -12.34 -12.07
N ILE A 258 -4.69 -12.60 -11.93
CA ILE A 258 -5.20 -13.90 -11.49
C ILE A 258 -5.72 -14.73 -12.65
N ALA A 259 -5.69 -16.06 -12.51
CA ALA A 259 -6.28 -16.96 -13.50
C ALA A 259 -7.81 -16.93 -13.46
N THR A 260 -8.45 -17.33 -14.55
CA THR A 260 -9.93 -17.40 -14.66
C THR A 260 -10.58 -18.28 -13.57
N GLY A 261 -9.86 -19.30 -13.07
CA GLY A 261 -10.33 -20.21 -12.03
C GLY A 261 -9.98 -19.80 -10.60
N SER A 262 -9.40 -18.61 -10.42
CA SER A 262 -8.96 -18.12 -9.11
C SER A 262 -10.14 -17.99 -8.12
N PRO A 263 -9.97 -18.34 -6.84
CA PRO A 263 -10.96 -18.04 -5.81
C PRO A 263 -11.13 -16.53 -5.58
N CYS A 264 -10.16 -15.71 -6.03
CA CYS A 264 -10.19 -14.26 -5.98
C CYS A 264 -10.85 -13.62 -7.21
N ALA A 265 -11.23 -14.43 -8.21
CA ALA A 265 -11.83 -13.94 -9.45
C ALA A 265 -13.18 -13.27 -9.20
N PRO A 266 -13.56 -12.27 -10.02
CA PRO A 266 -14.86 -11.64 -9.91
C PRO A 266 -15.98 -12.69 -10.12
N GLY A 267 -16.89 -12.81 -9.16
CA GLY A 267 -18.07 -13.67 -9.28
C GLY A 267 -18.52 -14.35 -7.98
N GLY A 268 -17.66 -14.39 -6.96
CA GLY A 268 -18.03 -14.80 -5.60
C GLY A 268 -18.79 -13.70 -4.83
N GLU A 269 -19.19 -14.02 -3.60
CA GLU A 269 -19.85 -13.09 -2.67
C GLU A 269 -19.05 -11.79 -2.46
N CYS A 270 -17.72 -11.92 -2.47
CA CYS A 270 -16.77 -10.82 -2.28
C CYS A 270 -16.39 -10.07 -3.57
N GLY A 271 -16.91 -10.44 -4.74
CA GLY A 271 -16.45 -9.85 -6.00
C GLY A 271 -14.95 -10.13 -6.25
N LEU A 272 -14.23 -9.15 -6.82
CA LEU A 272 -12.79 -9.25 -7.07
C LEU A 272 -12.01 -9.01 -5.76
N MET A 273 -11.11 -9.93 -5.42
CA MET A 273 -10.09 -9.73 -4.39
C MET A 273 -8.74 -9.47 -5.04
N GLY A 274 -7.96 -8.53 -4.49
CA GLY A 274 -6.67 -8.10 -5.00
C GLY A 274 -6.74 -6.88 -5.93
N ALA A 275 -5.56 -6.41 -6.35
CA ALA A 275 -5.39 -5.23 -7.21
C ALA A 275 -5.62 -5.52 -8.70
N LEU A 276 -5.47 -6.78 -9.13
CA LEU A 276 -5.53 -7.14 -10.55
C LEU A 276 -6.59 -8.20 -10.80
N SER A 277 -7.34 -8.01 -11.88
CA SER A 277 -8.36 -8.95 -12.32
C SER A 277 -7.76 -10.10 -13.12
N ILE A 278 -8.63 -10.86 -13.80
CA ILE A 278 -8.25 -12.02 -14.60
C ILE A 278 -7.32 -11.59 -15.74
N GLY A 279 -6.08 -12.11 -15.76
CA GLY A 279 -5.10 -11.85 -16.82
C GLY A 279 -4.73 -13.08 -17.66
N CYS A 280 -5.04 -14.29 -17.18
CA CYS A 280 -4.75 -15.52 -17.88
C CYS A 280 -5.88 -16.57 -17.79
N GLY A 281 -5.83 -17.53 -18.72
CA GLY A 281 -6.71 -18.69 -18.75
C GLY A 281 -6.41 -19.68 -17.61
N PRO A 282 -7.11 -20.83 -17.56
CA PRO A 282 -6.96 -21.79 -16.47
C PRO A 282 -5.50 -22.23 -16.35
N THR A 283 -4.89 -22.00 -15.19
CA THR A 283 -3.70 -22.71 -14.76
C THR A 283 -4.11 -24.18 -14.60
N PRO A 284 -3.47 -25.14 -15.26
CA PRO A 284 -3.79 -26.54 -15.03
C PRO A 284 -3.58 -26.81 -13.55
N ALA A 285 -4.64 -27.18 -12.83
CA ALA A 285 -4.47 -27.86 -11.56
C ALA A 285 -3.53 -29.02 -11.84
N GLU A 286 -2.41 -29.13 -11.13
CA GLU A 286 -1.61 -30.34 -11.20
C GLU A 286 -2.54 -31.50 -10.88
N ALA A 287 -2.85 -32.29 -11.90
CA ALA A 287 -3.50 -33.56 -11.72
C ALA A 287 -2.51 -34.43 -10.94
N THR A 288 -2.62 -34.42 -9.62
CA THR A 288 -2.02 -35.47 -8.79
C THR A 288 -2.72 -36.76 -9.18
N THR A 289 -2.13 -37.46 -10.16
CA THR A 289 -2.56 -38.80 -10.55
C THR A 289 -2.31 -39.76 -9.41
N TRP A 290 -3.25 -39.84 -8.47
CA TRP A 290 -3.41 -40.96 -7.56
C TRP A 290 -4.06 -42.11 -8.34
N GLY A 291 -3.25 -42.89 -9.07
CA GLY A 291 -3.80 -44.02 -9.79
C GLY A 291 -2.86 -44.77 -10.73
N ALA A 292 -1.67 -45.17 -10.29
CA ALA A 292 -0.91 -46.20 -10.99
C ALA A 292 0.16 -46.90 -10.13
N ILE A 293 -0.20 -47.45 -8.96
CA ILE A 293 0.55 -48.58 -8.38
C ILE A 293 -0.45 -49.60 -7.84
N GLN A 294 -1.05 -50.36 -8.75
CA GLN A 294 -1.42 -51.75 -8.49
C GLN A 294 -1.00 -52.59 -9.70
N GLY A 295 -0.10 -53.54 -9.45
CA GLY A 295 0.19 -54.66 -10.35
C GLY A 295 1.54 -54.57 -11.04
N LEU A 296 2.58 -55.09 -10.39
CA LEU A 296 3.30 -56.31 -10.80
C LEU A 296 4.07 -56.88 -9.61
#